data_AF-A0A3P7TQW0-F1
#
_entry.id   AF-A0A3P7TQW0-F1
#
_cell.length_a   1.000
_cell.length_b   1.000
_cell.length_c   1.000
_cell.angle_alpha   90.00
_cell.angle_beta   90.00
_cell.angle_gamma   90.00
#
_symmetry.space_group_name_H-M   'P 1'
#
loop_
_entity.id
_entity.type
_entity.pdbx_description
1 polymer ?
#
loop_
_entity_poly.entity_id
_entity_poly.type
_entity_poly.pdbx_seq_one_letter_code
_entity_poly.pdbx_strand_id
1 'polypeptide(L)'
;MKWTVQVTGDPVPAITWMRNGLVIPHCDEVRLIDEGNGIHSMIIVRVEMADSGQFTCLAENIAGEARSTADLVIRPTGSEPGSYFHVTKVTQEKKVKGEEVNRNESFSIENPRMSVG
;
A
#
# COMPACT_ATOMS: atom_id res chain seq x y z
N MET A 1 6.12 -9.61 -6.34
CA MET A 1 4.91 -9.33 -5.53
C MET A 1 4.40 -7.93 -5.84
N LYS A 2 3.10 -7.73 -6.04
CA LYS A 2 2.48 -6.42 -6.36
C LYS A 2 1.36 -6.10 -5.37
N TRP A 3 1.36 -4.89 -4.82
CA TRP A 3 0.21 -4.30 -4.12
C TRP A 3 -0.31 -3.13 -4.93
N THR A 4 -1.61 -3.08 -5.15
CA THR A 4 -2.26 -2.00 -5.89
C THR A 4 -3.37 -1.40 -5.04
N VAL A 5 -3.29 -0.09 -4.79
CA VAL A 5 -4.36 0.67 -4.15
C VAL A 5 -5.05 1.57 -5.16
N GLN A 6 -6.32 1.87 -4.93
CA GLN A 6 -7.03 2.93 -5.60
C GLN A 6 -7.30 4.05 -4.60
N VAL A 7 -6.87 5.25 -4.92
CA VAL A 7 -6.94 6.43 -4.07
C VAL A 7 -7.76 7.49 -4.77
N THR A 8 -8.73 8.05 -4.06
CA THR A 8 -9.47 9.22 -4.49
C THR A 8 -9.22 10.35 -3.51
N GLY A 9 -9.26 11.59 -3.99
CA GLY A 9 -9.06 12.78 -3.18
C GLY A 9 -9.08 14.03 -4.04
N ASP A 10 -9.69 15.09 -3.52
CA ASP A 10 -9.61 16.44 -4.06
C ASP A 10 -9.17 17.38 -2.93
N PRO A 11 -8.00 18.04 -3.03
CA PRO A 11 -6.98 17.91 -4.07
C PRO A 11 -6.38 16.49 -4.18
N VAL A 12 -5.78 16.16 -5.34
CA VAL A 12 -5.12 14.86 -5.56
C VAL A 12 -4.10 14.58 -4.44
N PRO A 13 -4.22 13.46 -3.71
CA PRO A 13 -3.37 13.19 -2.57
C PRO A 13 -1.99 12.68 -2.98
N ALA A 14 -0.99 13.04 -2.18
CA ALA A 14 0.35 12.48 -2.29
C ALA A 14 0.36 11.06 -1.70
N ILE A 15 1.04 10.13 -2.38
CA ILE A 15 1.12 8.72 -1.98
C ILE A 15 2.51 8.40 -1.45
N THR A 16 2.56 7.81 -0.25
CA THR A 16 3.79 7.32 0.38
C THR A 16 3.63 5.85 0.76
N TRP A 17 4.57 5.01 0.32
CA TRP A 17 4.65 3.61 0.73
C TRP A 17 5.66 3.45 1.86
N MET A 18 5.30 2.66 2.88
CA MET A 18 6.12 2.40 4.05
C MET A 18 6.20 0.90 4.34
N ARG A 19 7.35 0.45 4.87
CA ARG A 19 7.55 -0.89 5.46
C ARG A 19 7.97 -0.71 6.91
N ASN A 20 7.22 -1.27 7.84
CA ASN A 20 7.46 -1.17 9.29
C ASN A 20 7.63 0.29 9.76
N GLY A 21 6.83 1.20 9.20
CA GLY A 21 6.87 2.63 9.50
C GLY A 21 7.98 3.43 8.80
N LEU A 22 8.85 2.78 8.02
CA LEU A 22 9.92 3.46 7.26
C LEU A 22 9.51 3.63 5.80
N VAL A 23 9.77 4.81 5.23
CA VAL A 23 9.47 5.11 3.82
C VAL A 23 10.27 4.18 2.91
N ILE A 24 9.58 3.62 1.91
CA ILE A 24 10.17 2.80 0.88
C ILE A 24 10.52 3.70 -0.32
N PRO A 25 11.79 3.85 -0.67
CA PRO A 25 12.17 4.58 -1.87
C PRO A 25 11.93 3.73 -3.13
N HIS A 26 11.71 4.40 -4.25
CA HIS A 26 11.75 3.75 -5.56
C HIS A 26 13.20 3.31 -5.88
N CYS A 27 13.40 2.03 -6.21
CA CYS A 27 14.69 1.45 -6.59
C CYS A 27 14.52 0.22 -7.50
N ASP A 28 15.62 -0.45 -7.84
CA ASP A 28 15.60 -1.65 -8.71
C ASP A 28 14.86 -2.84 -8.08
N GLU A 29 14.89 -2.94 -6.76
CA GLU A 29 14.25 -4.02 -5.99
C GLU A 29 12.78 -3.72 -5.69
N VAL A 30 12.43 -2.44 -5.54
CA VAL A 30 11.07 -1.96 -5.27
C VAL A 30 10.67 -0.85 -6.23
N ARG A 31 9.70 -1.14 -7.10
CA ARG A 31 9.15 -0.17 -8.05
C ARG A 31 7.86 0.42 -7.51
N LEU A 32 7.76 1.75 -7.55
CA LEU A 32 6.57 2.52 -7.22
C LEU A 32 6.01 3.13 -8.51
N ILE A 33 4.76 2.84 -8.83
CA ILE A 33 4.15 3.19 -10.11
C ILE A 33 2.85 3.94 -9.86
N ASP A 34 2.69 5.10 -10.48
CA ASP A 34 1.41 5.75 -10.67
C ASP A 34 0.82 5.25 -12.01
N GLU A 35 -0.24 4.46 -11.93
CA GLU A 35 -0.93 3.89 -13.11
C GLU A 35 -2.01 4.84 -13.66
N GLY A 36 -2.20 6.00 -13.04
CA GLY A 36 -3.23 6.97 -13.36
C GLY A 36 -4.60 6.63 -12.77
N ASN A 37 -5.55 7.57 -12.89
CA ASN A 37 -6.91 7.43 -12.34
C ASN A 37 -6.95 7.10 -10.84
N GLY A 38 -5.96 7.58 -10.08
CA GLY A 38 -5.81 7.29 -8.66
C GLY A 38 -5.32 5.88 -8.34
N ILE A 39 -4.89 5.09 -9.33
CA ILE A 39 -4.35 3.75 -9.12
C ILE A 39 -2.84 3.85 -8.91
N HIS A 40 -2.38 3.33 -7.78
CA HIS A 40 -0.96 3.31 -7.43
C HIS A 40 -0.52 1.90 -7.05
N SER A 41 0.66 1.52 -7.52
CA SER A 41 1.21 0.18 -7.30
C SER A 41 2.61 0.20 -6.74
N MET A 42 2.86 -0.69 -5.78
CA MET A 42 4.20 -1.03 -5.30
C MET A 42 4.53 -2.47 -5.68
N ILE A 43 5.70 -2.68 -6.28
CA ILE A 43 6.15 -3.98 -6.77
C ILE A 43 7.50 -4.31 -6.15
N ILE A 44 7.56 -5.39 -5.38
CA ILE A 44 8.82 -6.03 -4.98
C ILE A 44 9.20 -7.04 -6.06
N VAL A 45 10.34 -6.82 -6.72
CA VAL A 45 10.77 -7.58 -7.90
C VAL A 45 11.19 -9.00 -7.53
N ARG A 46 11.94 -9.17 -6.44
CA ARG A 46 12.36 -10.47 -5.91
C ARG A 46 11.92 -10.57 -4.46
N VAL A 47 11.06 -11.55 -4.18
CA VAL A 47 10.46 -11.74 -2.86
C VAL A 47 11.33 -12.69 -2.05
N GLU A 48 11.77 -12.23 -0.89
CA GLU A 48 12.58 -13.01 0.04
C GLU A 48 11.91 -13.08 1.41
N MET A 49 12.32 -14.03 2.26
CA MET A 49 11.75 -14.16 3.61
C MET A 49 11.89 -12.86 4.43
N ALA A 50 12.98 -12.12 4.20
CA ALA A 50 13.28 -10.83 4.82
C ALA A 50 12.30 -9.71 4.41
N ASP A 51 11.50 -9.90 3.36
CA ASP A 51 10.48 -8.93 2.95
C ASP A 51 9.21 -9.00 3.79
N SER A 52 9.10 -9.97 4.71
CA SER A 52 8.02 -10.01 5.69
C SER A 52 8.01 -8.72 6.51
N GLY A 53 6.81 -8.18 6.74
CA GLY A 53 6.65 -6.93 7.46
C GLY A 53 5.29 -6.32 7.24
N GLN A 54 5.06 -5.20 7.92
CA GLN A 54 3.86 -4.40 7.76
C GLN A 54 4.08 -3.37 6.67
N PHE A 55 3.28 -3.44 5.61
CA PHE A 55 3.31 -2.47 4.52
C PHE A 55 2.14 -1.50 4.65
N THR A 56 2.40 -0.22 4.52
CA THR A 56 1.37 0.82 4.60
C THR A 56 1.44 1.72 3.38
N CYS A 57 0.31 1.90 2.71
CA CYS A 57 0.11 3.01 1.79
C CYS A 57 -0.55 4.16 2.54
N LEU A 58 0.10 5.32 2.56
CA LEU A 58 -0.38 6.57 3.12
C LEU A 58 -0.73 7.51 1.98
N ALA A 59 -1.98 7.94 1.94
CA ALA A 59 -2.46 8.99 1.06
C ALA A 59 -2.70 10.25 1.91
N GLU A 60 -2.23 11.41 1.46
CA GLU A 60 -2.34 12.67 2.21
C GLU A 60 -2.62 13.87 1.31
N ASN A 61 -3.55 14.71 1.72
CA ASN A 61 -3.77 16.04 1.16
C ASN A 61 -4.17 17.03 2.28
N ILE A 62 -4.61 18.24 1.89
CA ILE A 62 -5.05 19.25 2.86
C ILE A 62 -6.33 18.86 3.61
N ALA A 63 -7.19 18.01 3.03
CA ALA A 63 -8.43 17.54 3.64
C ALA A 63 -8.20 16.43 4.68
N GLY A 64 -7.09 15.69 4.59
CA GLY A 64 -6.76 14.69 5.60
C GLY A 64 -5.74 13.64 5.15
N GLU A 65 -5.76 12.52 5.87
CA GLU A 65 -4.91 11.35 5.63
C GLU A 65 -5.71 10.04 5.65
N ALA A 66 -5.32 9.08 4.82
CA ALA A 66 -5.88 7.73 4.80
C ALA A 66 -4.77 6.73 4.65
N ARG A 67 -4.90 5.63 5.38
CA ARG A 67 -3.91 4.57 5.48
C ARG A 67 -4.55 3.25 5.11
N SER A 68 -3.88 2.49 4.26
CA SER A 68 -4.17 1.08 4.08
C SER A 68 -2.94 0.28 4.44
N THR A 69 -3.08 -0.58 5.44
CA THR A 69 -2.00 -1.36 6.02
C THR A 69 -2.23 -2.83 5.75
N ALA A 70 -1.18 -3.54 5.37
CA ALA A 70 -1.17 -4.96 5.07
C ALA A 70 0.01 -5.63 5.77
N ASP A 71 -0.27 -6.59 6.65
CA ASP A 71 0.78 -7.41 7.27
C ASP A 71 1.17 -8.54 6.32
N LEU A 72 2.38 -8.53 5.76
CA LEU A 72 2.90 -9.60 4.92
C LEU A 72 3.76 -10.56 5.74
N VAL A 73 3.40 -11.84 5.70
CA VAL A 73 4.23 -12.92 6.26
C VAL A 73 4.61 -13.88 5.15
N ILE A 74 5.90 -13.98 4.85
CA ILE A 74 6.46 -14.91 3.86
C ILE A 74 6.99 -16.13 4.60
N ARG A 75 6.48 -17.32 4.26
CA ARG A 75 6.94 -18.59 4.84
C ARG A 75 7.44 -19.53 3.75
N PRO A 76 8.50 -20.31 4.03
CA PRO A 76 8.88 -21.41 3.14
C PRO A 76 7.70 -22.34 2.96
N THR A 77 7.40 -22.72 1.72
CA THR A 77 6.61 -23.92 1.48
C THR A 77 7.62 -25.07 1.48
N GLY A 78 7.42 -26.08 2.32
CA GLY A 78 8.42 -27.13 2.56
C GLY A 78 8.73 -28.03 1.34
N SER A 79 8.17 -27.73 0.17
CA SER A 79 8.26 -28.57 -1.02
C SER A 79 9.38 -28.17 -1.99
N GLU A 80 9.74 -26.89 -2.14
CA GLU A 80 10.72 -26.47 -3.16
C GLU A 80 11.54 -25.22 -2.77
N PRO A 81 12.86 -25.18 -3.04
CA PRO A 81 13.67 -23.96 -2.89
C PRO A 81 13.10 -22.82 -3.74
N GLY A 82 12.76 -21.69 -3.10
CA GLY A 82 12.15 -20.54 -3.77
C GLY A 82 10.63 -20.55 -3.82
N SER A 83 9.98 -21.59 -3.29
CA SER A 83 8.52 -21.61 -3.11
C SER A 83 8.13 -21.01 -1.76
N TYR A 84 7.30 -19.96 -1.79
CA TYR A 84 6.84 -19.26 -0.58
C TYR A 84 5.31 -19.10 -0.57
N PHE A 85 4.68 -19.25 0.61
CA PHE A 85 3.29 -18.82 0.82
C PHE A 85 3.30 -17.47 1.53
N HIS A 86 2.38 -16.59 1.13
CA HIS A 86 2.16 -15.32 1.80
C HIS A 86 0.78 -15.26 2.47
N VAL A 87 0.76 -14.83 3.73
CA VAL A 87 -0.47 -14.50 4.44
C VAL A 87 -0.55 -12.99 4.57
N THR A 88 -1.72 -12.42 4.30
CA THR A 88 -1.93 -10.98 4.42
C THR A 88 -3.21 -10.63 5.15
N LYS A 89 -3.08 -9.78 6.16
CA LYS A 89 -4.20 -9.14 6.83
C LYS A 89 -4.19 -7.66 6.46
N VAL A 90 -5.29 -7.18 5.88
CA VAL A 90 -5.43 -5.78 5.46
C VAL A 90 -6.33 -5.04 6.44
N THR A 91 -5.94 -3.82 6.81
CA THR A 91 -6.73 -2.89 7.63
C THR A 91 -6.71 -1.50 6.98
N GLN A 92 -7.77 -0.71 7.17
CA GLN A 92 -7.89 0.64 6.65
C GLN A 92 -8.26 1.62 7.75
N GLU A 93 -7.63 2.80 7.71
CA GLU A 93 -7.87 3.89 8.65
C GLU A 93 -7.99 5.21 7.89
N LYS A 94 -8.94 6.06 8.27
CA LYS A 94 -9.15 7.39 7.67
C LYS A 94 -9.22 8.43 8.77
N LYS A 95 -8.45 9.51 8.64
CA LYS A 95 -8.45 10.65 9.55
C LYS A 95 -8.59 11.96 8.76
N VAL A 96 -9.74 12.63 8.94
CA VAL A 96 -10.05 13.90 8.27
C VAL A 96 -9.50 15.05 9.11
N LYS A 97 -8.87 16.05 8.48
CA LYS A 97 -8.38 17.28 9.13
C LYS A 97 -9.43 18.38 8.94
N GLY A 98 -10.21 18.68 9.97
CA GLY A 98 -11.19 19.76 9.96
C GLY A 98 -12.55 19.34 10.48
N GLU A 99 -13.12 20.18 11.35
CA GLU A 99 -14.45 20.07 11.92
C GLU A 99 -15.51 20.16 10.82
N GLU A 100 -16.32 19.10 10.69
CA GLU A 100 -17.59 18.96 9.95
C GLU A 100 -18.12 20.12 9.07
N VAL A 101 -17.47 20.53 7.97
CA VAL A 101 -18.17 21.30 6.90
C VAL A 101 -17.50 21.13 5.52
N ASN A 102 -17.95 20.16 4.70
CA ASN A 102 -18.45 20.33 3.31
C ASN A 102 -18.67 18.92 2.69
N ARG A 103 -19.84 18.70 2.09
CA ARG A 103 -20.35 17.38 1.68
C ARG A 103 -19.69 16.74 0.45
N ASN A 104 -18.61 17.29 -0.12
CA ASN A 104 -18.08 16.85 -1.42
C ASN A 104 -16.58 16.47 -1.46
N GLU A 105 -15.83 16.48 -0.36
CA GLU A 105 -14.43 16.03 -0.37
C GLU A 105 -14.36 14.50 -0.23
N SER A 106 -14.46 13.80 -1.35
CA SER A 106 -14.31 12.35 -1.41
C SER A 106 -12.83 11.99 -1.32
N PHE A 107 -12.41 11.52 -0.14
CA PHE A 107 -11.07 10.99 0.07
C PHE A 107 -11.14 9.56 0.62
N SER A 108 -10.60 8.59 -0.11
CA SER A 108 -10.64 7.18 0.26
C SER A 108 -9.48 6.39 -0.33
N ILE A 109 -9.08 5.33 0.37
CA ILE A 109 -8.13 4.32 -0.14
C ILE A 109 -8.84 2.97 -0.17
N GLU A 110 -8.82 2.29 -1.30
CA GLU A 110 -9.31 0.92 -1.40
C GLU A 110 -8.23 -0.09 -0.98
N ASN A 111 -8.67 -1.28 -0.55
CA ASN A 111 -7.78 -2.32 -0.06
C ASN A 111 -6.79 -2.73 -1.15
N PRO A 112 -5.51 -2.95 -0.82
CA PRO A 112 -4.55 -3.29 -1.81
C PRO A 112 -4.91 -4.67 -2.38
N ARG A 113 -5.04 -4.77 -3.69
CA ARG A 113 -5.17 -6.06 -4.37
C ARG A 113 -3.79 -6.65 -4.54
N MET A 114 -3.64 -7.93 -4.16
CA MET A 114 -2.40 -8.69 -4.38
C MET A 114 -2.59 -9.67 -5.53
N SER A 115 -1.67 -9.65 -6.48
CA SER A 115 -1.58 -10.64 -7.55
C SER A 115 -0.24 -11.36 -7.45
N VAL A 116 -0.28 -12.69 -7.49
CA VAL A 116 0.91 -13.54 -7.67
C VAL A 116 1.17 -13.62 -9.17
N GLY A 117 2.37 -13.21 -9.59
CA GLY A 117 2.86 -13.43 -10.95
C GLY A 117 3.71 -14.68 -11.00
#